data_AF-A0A9D6Q232-F1
#
_entry.id   AF-A0A9D6Q232-F1
#
_cell.length_a   1.000
_cell.length_b   1.000
_cell.length_c   1.000
_cell.angle_alpha   90.00
_cell.angle_beta   90.00
_cell.angle_gamma   90.00
#
_symmetry.space_group_name_H-M   'P 1'
#
loop_
_entity.id
_entity.type
_entity.pdbx_description
1 polymer ?
#
loop_
_entity_poly.entity_id
_entity_poly.type
_entity_poly.pdbx_seq_one_letter_code
_entity_poly.pdbx_strand_id
1 'polypeptide(L)' 'MTNKSIKDNLIAQLNKLPYDLQLRVLDFAKTLAPKGVEGKSLLQFEGIIPQDDLQLMSKAIEEGCEKVDISEW' A
#
# COMPACT_ATOMS: atom_id res chain seq x y z
N MET A 1 -24.87 -16.27 -14.75
CA MET A 1 -24.24 -15.55 -15.87
C MET A 1 -22.76 -15.82 -15.81
N THR A 2 -22.23 -16.42 -16.86
CA THR A 2 -20.90 -17.02 -16.94
C THR A 2 -19.83 -15.98 -16.67
N ASN A 3 -19.18 -16.10 -15.52
CA ASN A 3 -17.91 -15.48 -15.17
C ASN A 3 -16.83 -16.03 -16.11
N LYS A 4 -16.93 -15.73 -17.41
CA LYS A 4 -15.79 -15.86 -18.31
C LYS A 4 -14.75 -14.95 -17.69
N SER A 5 -13.70 -15.56 -17.15
CA SER A 5 -12.80 -14.90 -16.21
C SER A 5 -12.37 -13.58 -16.82
N ILE A 6 -12.47 -12.48 -16.07
CA ILE A 6 -11.99 -11.15 -16.51
C ILE A 6 -10.59 -11.27 -17.13
N LYS A 7 -9.77 -12.19 -16.59
CA LYS A 7 -8.48 -12.62 -17.13
C LYS A 7 -8.52 -13.00 -18.62
N ASP A 8 -9.44 -13.87 -19.03
CA ASP A 8 -9.53 -14.36 -20.41
C ASP A 8 -9.91 -13.24 -21.38
N ASN A 9 -10.78 -12.32 -20.95
CA ASN A 9 -11.13 -11.15 -21.76
C ASN A 9 -9.92 -10.22 -21.91
N LEU A 10 -9.19 -9.98 -20.83
CA LEU A 10 -7.98 -9.16 -20.81
C LEU A 10 -6.90 -9.73 -21.74
N ILE A 11 -6.68 -11.05 -21.71
CA ILE A 11 -5.75 -11.73 -22.63
C ILE A 11 -6.22 -11.60 -24.09
N ALA A 12 -7.52 -11.79 -24.37
CA ALA A 12 -8.05 -11.68 -25.71
C ALA A 12 -7.94 -10.26 -26.30
N GLN A 13 -8.01 -9.22 -25.46
CA GLN A 13 -7.78 -7.83 -25.89
C GLN A 13 -6.29 -7.55 -26.06
N LEU A 14 -5.44 -8.02 -25.14
CA LEU A 14 -4.00 -7.83 -25.20
C LEU A 14 -3.40 -8.41 -26.49
N ASN A 15 -3.86 -9.58 -26.92
CA ASN A 15 -3.42 -10.25 -28.15
C ASN A 15 -3.74 -9.47 -29.44
N LYS A 16 -4.67 -8.50 -29.40
CA LYS A 16 -5.02 -7.65 -30.55
C LYS A 16 -4.19 -6.37 -30.63
N LEU A 17 -3.43 -6.05 -29.58
CA LEU A 17 -2.65 -4.84 -29.51
C LEU A 17 -1.27 -5.02 -30.16
N PRO A 18 -0.73 -4.00 -30.84
CA PRO A 18 0.69 -3.88 -31.16
C PRO A 18 1.58 -3.99 -29.92
N TYR A 19 2.83 -4.42 -30.11
CA TYR A 19 3.75 -4.73 -29.02
C TYR A 19 4.01 -3.56 -28.06
N ASP A 20 4.15 -2.34 -28.57
CA ASP A 20 4.34 -1.12 -27.78
C ASP A 20 3.14 -0.86 -26.85
N LEU A 21 1.92 -1.10 -27.34
CA LEU A 21 0.71 -0.96 -26.52
C LEU A 21 0.56 -2.10 -25.51
N GLN A 22 1.03 -3.32 -25.83
CA GLN A 22 1.09 -4.41 -24.86
C GLN A 22 2.03 -4.05 -23.69
N LEU A 23 3.19 -3.46 -23.97
CA LEU A 23 4.12 -2.97 -22.94
C LEU A 23 3.47 -1.91 -22.06
N ARG A 24 2.73 -0.97 -22.65
CA ARG A 24 2.01 0.07 -21.90
C ARG A 24 0.96 -0.52 -20.95
N VAL A 25 0.22 -1.55 -21.39
CA VAL A 25 -0.74 -2.25 -20.54
C VAL A 25 -0.03 -2.97 -19.40
N LEU A 26 1.09 -3.65 -19.68
CA LEU A 26 1.90 -4.31 -18.68
C LEU A 26 2.41 -3.32 -17.61
N ASP A 27 2.94 -2.18 -18.03
CA ASP A 27 3.43 -1.17 -17.10
C ASP A 27 2.30 -0.58 -16.25
N PHE A 28 1.14 -0.31 -16.84
CA PHE A 28 -0.04 0.09 -16.08
C PHE A 28 -0.45 -0.96 -15.05
N ALA A 29 -0.52 -2.24 -15.44
CA ALA A 29 -0.86 -3.32 -14.52
C ALA A 29 0.12 -3.43 -13.34
N LYS A 30 1.43 -3.22 -13.57
CA LYS A 30 2.41 -3.15 -12.48
C LYS A 30 2.14 -2.00 -11.51
N THR A 31 1.63 -0.86 -11.98
CA THR A 31 1.29 0.26 -11.08
C THR A 31 0.10 -0.03 -10.15
N LEU A 32 -0.76 -0.97 -10.52
CA LEU A 32 -1.91 -1.40 -9.73
C LEU A 32 -1.54 -2.43 -8.66
N ALA A 33 -0.32 -2.98 -8.70
CA ALA A 33 0.13 -3.90 -7.67
C ALA A 33 0.15 -3.19 -6.30
N PRO A 34 -0.23 -3.87 -5.21
CA PRO A 34 -0.10 -3.31 -3.87
C PRO A 34 1.31 -2.79 -3.64
N LYS A 35 1.41 -1.53 -3.19
CA LYS A 35 2.68 -0.93 -2.80
C LYS A 35 2.93 -1.23 -1.33
N GLY A 36 4.16 -1.61 -1.02
CA GLY A 36 4.58 -1.92 0.35
C GLY A 36 4.93 -3.39 0.55
N VAL A 37 5.19 -3.74 1.80
CA VAL A 37 5.52 -5.10 2.23
C VAL A 37 4.34 -5.71 2.96
N GLU A 38 4.25 -7.04 2.98
CA GLU A 38 3.21 -7.72 3.76
C GLU A 38 3.34 -7.36 5.24
N GLY A 39 2.23 -7.09 5.94
CA GLY A 39 2.26 -6.68 7.35
C GLY A 39 3.03 -7.65 8.26
N LYS A 40 3.02 -8.95 7.94
CA LYS A 40 3.81 -9.98 8.64
C LYS A 40 5.32 -9.71 8.64
N SER A 41 5.84 -9.01 7.62
CA SER A 41 7.25 -8.62 7.54
C SER A 41 7.61 -7.47 8.49
N LEU A 42 6.62 -6.73 8.98
CA LEU A 42 6.81 -5.63 9.92
C LEU A 42 6.94 -6.12 11.37
N LEU A 43 6.54 -7.37 11.66
CA LEU A 43 6.61 -7.95 13.01
C LEU A 43 8.05 -8.00 13.55
N GLN A 44 9.05 -8.03 12.68
CA GLN A 44 10.46 -7.94 13.11
C GLN A 44 10.81 -6.62 13.81
N PHE A 45 9.98 -5.58 13.65
CA PHE A 45 10.12 -4.29 14.30
C PHE A 45 9.28 -4.18 15.58
N GLU A 46 8.60 -5.24 16.00
CA GLU A 46 7.85 -5.22 17.27
C GLU A 46 8.82 -5.10 18.45
N GLY A 47 8.58 -4.12 19.32
CA GLY A 47 9.37 -3.93 20.54
C GLY A 47 10.83 -3.51 20.34
N ILE A 48 11.24 -3.11 19.13
CA ILE A 48 12.64 -2.73 18.87
C ILE A 48 13.01 -1.34 19.37
N ILE A 49 12.02 -0.49 19.67
CA ILE A 49 12.25 0.88 20.13
C ILE A 49 12.60 0.81 21.62
N PRO A 50 13.80 1.29 22.03
CA PRO A 50 14.18 1.34 23.43
C PRO A 50 13.19 2.16 24.27
N GLN A 51 13.04 1.80 25.54
CA GLN A 51 12.11 2.48 26.45
C GLN A 51 12.39 3.99 26.58
N ASP A 52 13.66 4.39 26.62
CA ASP A 52 14.05 5.79 26.74
C ASP A 52 13.65 6.60 25.49
N ASP A 53 13.77 5.99 24.31
CA ASP A 53 13.33 6.60 23.05
C ASP A 53 11.79 6.71 23.01
N LEU A 54 11.07 5.71 23.53
CA LEU A 54 9.61 5.78 23.67
C LEU A 54 9.18 6.92 24.60
N GLN A 55 9.91 7.15 25.69
CA GLN A 55 9.64 8.27 26.61
C GLN A 55 9.91 9.62 25.94
N LEU A 56 11.01 9.73 25.19
CA LEU A 56 11.35 10.94 24.44
C LEU A 56 10.27 11.26 23.39
N MET A 57 9.84 10.25 22.62
CA MET A 57 8.76 10.39 21.63
C MET A 57 7.45 10.82 22.29
N SER A 58 7.08 10.20 23.40
CA SER A 58 5.86 10.54 24.15
C SER A 58 5.88 11.99 24.62
N LYS A 59 7.00 12.42 25.21
CA LYS A 59 7.19 13.80 25.65
C LYS A 59 7.10 14.79 24.50
N ALA A 60 7.72 14.49 23.35
CA ALA A 60 7.66 15.35 22.17
C ALA A 60 6.23 15.47 21.59
N ILE A 61 5.46 14.38 21.64
CA ILE A 61 4.04 14.39 21.25
C ILE A 61 3.24 15.26 22.23
N GLU A 62 3.45 15.12 23.53
CA GLU A 62 2.73 15.91 24.56
C GLU A 62 3.08 17.41 24.50
N GLU A 63 4.35 17.75 24.29
CA GLU A 63 4.82 19.14 24.21
C GLU A 63 4.47 19.80 22.86
N GLY A 64 4.36 19.02 21.79
CA GLY A 64 4.15 19.50 20.42
C GLY A 64 2.72 19.33 19.87
N CYS A 65 1.86 18.53 20.49
CA CYS A 65 0.47 18.39 20.05
C CYS A 65 -0.32 19.65 20.37
N GLU A 66 -0.79 20.32 19.32
CA GLU A 66 -2.05 21.06 19.41
C GLU A 66 -3.11 20.09 19.92
N LYS A 67 -3.91 20.51 20.92
CA LYS A 67 -4.96 19.69 21.52
C LYS A 67 -5.77 19.02 20.40
N VAL A 68 -5.76 17.69 20.36
CA VAL A 68 -6.71 16.94 19.54
C VAL A 68 -8.09 17.20 20.14
N ASP A 69 -8.89 18.04 19.47
CA ASP A 69 -10.28 18.21 19.82
C ASP A 69 -11.04 16.94 19.42
N ILE A 70 -11.37 16.14 20.43
CA ILE A 70 -12.08 14.87 20.30
C ILE A 70 -13.50 15.09 19.74
N SER A 71 -14.01 16.34 19.78
CA SER A 71 -15.34 16.70 19.29
C SER A 71 -15.40 17.10 17.80
N GLU A 72 -14.26 17.14 17.10
CA GLU A 72 -14.19 17.46 15.66
C GLU A 72 -14.18 16.22 14.73
N TRP A 73 -14.51 15.03 15.24
CA TRP A 73 -14.56 13.76 14.49
C TRP A 73 -15.98 13.19 14.36
#